data_AF-A0A1E7HDF6-F1
#
_entry.id   AF-A0A1E7HDF6-F1
#
_cell.length_a   1.000
_cell.length_b   1.000
_cell.length_c   1.000
_cell.angle_alpha   90.00
_cell.angle_beta   90.00
_cell.angle_gamma   90.00
#
_symmetry.space_group_name_H-M   'P 1'
#
loop_
_entity.id
_entity.type
_entity.pdbx_description
1 polymer ?
#
loop_
_entity_poly.entity_id
_entity_poly.type
_entity_poly.pdbx_seq_one_letter_code
_entity_poly.pdbx_strand_id
1 'polypeptide(L)' 'MWHNNVTVVRTHAKHGSQMAWAIIGGTGGWKRIKPNKPDGVTNVFMILSAALANGRRVDVYIKDNMIEQATLR' A
#
# COMPACT_ATOMS: atom_id res chain seq x y z
N MET A 1 -10.55 7.38 2.08
CA MET A 1 -10.06 8.74 1.82
C MET A 1 -8.61 8.72 1.35
N TRP A 2 -8.16 9.80 0.72
CA TRP A 2 -6.75 9.97 0.34
C TRP A 2 -5.91 10.39 1.54
N HIS A 3 -4.75 9.74 1.69
CA HIS A 3 -3.68 10.13 2.61
C HIS A 3 -2.46 10.48 1.76
N ASN A 4 -2.13 11.77 1.74
CA ASN A 4 -1.12 12.30 0.83
C ASN A 4 0.20 12.53 1.54
N ASN A 5 1.31 12.41 0.81
CA ASN A 5 2.67 12.70 1.28
C ASN A 5 3.05 11.89 2.53
N VAL A 6 2.62 10.63 2.59
CA VAL A 6 2.86 9.72 3.72
C VAL A 6 4.02 8.77 3.43
N THR A 7 4.63 8.26 4.49
CA THR A 7 5.70 7.25 4.40
C THR A 7 5.12 5.84 4.43
N VAL A 8 5.77 4.93 3.73
CA VAL A 8 5.55 3.48 3.90
C VAL A 8 6.51 3.01 4.98
N VAL A 9 6.00 2.37 6.03
CA VAL A 9 6.81 1.90 7.18
C VAL A 9 7.25 0.45 6.97
N ARG A 10 6.35 -0.38 6.44
CA ARG A 10 6.63 -1.80 6.17
C ARG A 10 5.68 -2.32 5.10
N THR A 11 6.17 -3.25 4.28
CA THR A 11 5.35 -4.03 3.35
C THR A 11 5.48 -5.52 3.69
N HIS A 12 4.43 -6.30 3.41
CA HIS A 12 4.43 -7.74 3.60
C HIS A 12 3.53 -8.41 2.57
N ALA A 13 4.01 -9.48 1.95
CA ALA A 13 3.23 -10.34 1.07
C ALA A 13 3.27 -11.78 1.58
N LYS A 14 2.14 -12.46 1.54
CA LYS A 14 2.04 -13.89 1.91
C LYS A 14 1.96 -14.73 0.65
N HIS A 15 2.70 -15.83 0.60
CA HIS A 15 2.61 -16.78 -0.52
C HIS A 15 1.22 -17.45 -0.58
N GLY A 16 0.78 -17.85 -1.78
CA GLY A 16 -0.37 -18.73 -2.01
C GLY A 16 -1.70 -18.04 -2.33
N SER A 17 -1.83 -16.73 -2.14
CA SER A 17 -3.00 -15.97 -2.60
C SER A 17 -2.60 -14.52 -2.91
N GLN A 18 -3.46 -13.77 -3.60
CA GLN A 18 -3.26 -12.34 -3.86
C GLN A 18 -3.44 -11.52 -2.57
N MET A 19 -2.52 -11.70 -1.63
CA MET A 19 -2.57 -11.13 -0.29
C MET A 19 -1.28 -10.39 0.04
N ALA A 20 -1.42 -9.07 0.10
CA ALA A 20 -0.37 -8.16 0.53
C ALA A 20 -0.92 -7.14 1.53
N TRP A 21 -0.03 -6.59 2.34
CA TRP A 21 -0.31 -5.60 3.36
C TRP A 21 0.80 -4.56 3.42
N ALA A 22 0.46 -3.37 3.92
CA ALA A 22 1.42 -2.35 4.25
C ALA A 22 1.04 -1.61 5.53
N ILE A 23 2.04 -1.10 6.22
CA ILE A 23 1.87 -0.11 7.30
C ILE A 23 2.18 1.26 6.69
N ILE A 24 1.19 2.15 6.72
CA ILE A 24 1.31 3.53 6.24
C ILE A 24 1.41 4.47 7.44
N GLY A 25 2.41 5.36 7.40
CA GLY A 25 2.64 6.36 8.45
C GLY A 25 1.38 7.17 8.75
N GLY A 26 1.04 7.31 10.03
CA GLY A 26 -0.12 8.09 10.47
C GLY A 26 -1.48 7.43 10.28
N THR A 27 -1.57 6.19 9.75
CA THR A 27 -2.87 5.51 9.51
C THR A 27 -3.15 4.32 10.43
N GLY A 28 -2.18 3.95 11.27
CA GLY A 28 -2.30 2.90 12.29
C GLY A 28 -2.33 1.47 11.75
N GLY A 29 -1.35 0.66 12.15
CA GLY A 29 -1.35 -0.78 11.93
C GLY A 29 -1.27 -1.24 10.46
N TRP A 30 -1.52 -2.53 10.25
CA TRP A 30 -1.51 -3.17 8.95
C TRP A 30 -2.78 -2.86 8.17
N LYS A 31 -2.63 -2.41 6.93
CA LYS A 31 -3.72 -2.27 5.96
C LYS A 31 -3.55 -3.33 4.89
N ARG A 32 -4.62 -4.07 4.61
CA ARG A 32 -4.64 -5.03 3.49
C ARG A 32 -4.67 -4.26 2.18
N ILE A 33 -3.89 -4.70 1.20
CA ILE A 33 -3.96 -4.23 -0.18
C ILE A 33 -5.05 -5.06 -0.87
N LYS A 34 -6.16 -4.41 -1.23
CA LYS A 34 -7.30 -5.07 -1.87
C LYS A 34 -7.99 -4.17 -2.90
N PRO A 35 -7.31 -3.81 -4.00
CA PRO A 35 -7.94 -3.16 -5.14
C PRO A 35 -8.94 -4.09 -5.84
N ASN A 36 -9.91 -3.49 -6.52
CA ASN A 36 -11.00 -4.19 -7.22
C ASN A 36 -10.62 -4.61 -8.66
N LYS A 37 -9.33 -4.74 -8.98
CA LYS A 37 -8.81 -5.07 -10.32
C LYS A 37 -7.86 -6.28 -10.26
N PRO A 38 -7.82 -7.14 -11.31
CA PRO A 38 -7.08 -8.41 -11.29
C PRO A 38 -5.58 -8.29 -10.96
N ASP A 39 -4.93 -7.21 -11.40
CA ASP A 39 -3.51 -6.91 -11.25
C ASP A 39 -3.22 -5.92 -10.11
N GLY A 40 -4.27 -5.40 -9.47
CA GLY A 40 -4.14 -4.26 -8.58
C GLY A 40 -3.28 -4.56 -7.34
N VAL A 41 -3.37 -5.77 -6.77
CA VAL A 41 -2.61 -6.11 -5.55
C VAL A 41 -1.13 -6.00 -5.82
N THR A 42 -0.66 -6.56 -6.94
CA THR A 42 0.74 -6.53 -7.34
C THR A 42 1.19 -5.10 -7.65
N ASN A 43 0.43 -4.35 -8.44
CA ASN A 43 0.78 -2.98 -8.81
C ASN A 43 0.92 -2.08 -7.56
N VAL A 44 -0.07 -2.10 -6.67
CA VAL A 44 -0.04 -1.32 -5.44
C VAL A 44 1.10 -1.79 -4.53
N PHE A 45 1.31 -3.10 -4.39
CA PHE A 45 2.40 -3.62 -3.57
C PHE A 45 3.79 -3.22 -4.09
N MET A 46 3.99 -3.23 -5.42
CA MET A 46 5.24 -2.77 -6.03
C MET A 46 5.49 -1.29 -5.77
N ILE A 47 4.48 -0.43 -5.93
CA ILE A 47 4.60 1.01 -5.66
C ILE A 47 5.02 1.26 -4.21
N LEU A 48 4.34 0.60 -3.26
CA LEU A 48 4.62 0.76 -1.83
C LEU A 48 6.00 0.21 -1.44
N SER A 49 6.41 -0.91 -2.04
CA SER A 49 7.73 -1.50 -1.79
C SER A 49 8.85 -0.65 -2.38
N ALA A 50 8.65 -0.10 -3.58
CA ALA A 50 9.58 0.85 -4.20
C ALA A 50 9.72 2.12 -3.34
N ALA A 51 8.60 2.63 -2.80
CA ALA A 51 8.63 3.78 -1.91
C ALA A 51 9.42 3.51 -0.64
N LEU A 52 9.16 2.37 0.02
CA LEU A 52 9.86 1.94 1.22
C LEU A 52 11.36 1.78 0.98
N ALA A 53 11.75 1.07 -0.09
CA ALA A 53 13.15 0.79 -0.40
C ALA A 53 13.96 2.06 -0.72
N ASN A 54 13.31 3.10 -1.27
CA ASN A 54 13.98 4.33 -1.70
C ASN A 54 13.74 5.52 -0.77
N GLY A 55 13.10 5.33 0.39
CA GLY A 55 12.76 6.43 1.29
C GLY A 55 11.84 7.48 0.67
N ARG A 56 11.07 7.12 -0.35
CA ARG A 56 10.13 8.02 -1.04
C ARG A 56 8.78 8.03 -0.34
N ARG A 57 8.06 9.14 -0.56
CA ARG A 57 6.69 9.31 -0.07
C ARG A 57 5.67 8.87 -1.12
N VAL A 58 4.48 8.53 -0.64
CA VAL A 58 3.37 8.07 -1.48
C VAL A 58 2.10 8.82 -1.13
N ASP A 59 1.20 8.86 -2.10
CA ASP A 59 -0.20 9.19 -1.89
C ASP A 59 -0.98 7.87 -1.94
N VAL A 60 -1.79 7.57 -0.91
CA VAL A 60 -2.56 6.32 -0.83
C VAL A 60 -4.04 6.57 -0.62
N TYR A 61 -4.87 5.78 -1.30
CA TYR A 61 -6.31 5.78 -1.08
C TYR A 61 -6.69 4.59 -0.21
N ILE A 62 -7.18 4.89 1.00
CA ILE A 62 -7.62 3.89 1.97
C ILE A 62 -9.15 3.88 2.05
N LYS A 63 -9.76 2.74 1.77
CA LYS A 63 -11.21 2.52 1.86
C LYS A 63 -11.47 1.25 2.66
N ASP A 64 -12.42 1.30 3.60
CA ASP A 64 -12.78 0.18 4.47
C ASP A 64 -11.57 -0.46 5.18
N ASN A 65 -10.64 0.39 5.64
CA ASN A 65 -9.37 -0.01 6.26
C ASN A 65 -8.43 -0.83 5.35
N MET A 66 -8.62 -0.74 4.04
CA MET A 66 -7.81 -1.40 3.01
C MET A 66 -7.24 -0.37 2.04
N ILE A 67 -6.07 -0.67 1.47
CA ILE A 67 -5.44 0.15 0.43
C ILE A 67 -5.97 -0.33 -0.91
N GLU A 68 -6.62 0.58 -1.64
CA GLU A 68 -7.11 0.30 -3.00
C GLU A 68 -6.23 0.93 -4.07
N GLN A 69 -5.55 2.05 -3.78
CA GLN A 69 -4.67 2.73 -4.73
C GLN A 69 -3.46 3.32 -4.02
N ALA A 70 -2.35 3.41 -4.73
CA ALA A 70 -1.15 4.10 -4.30
C ALA A 70 -0.49 4.74 -5.52
N THR A 71 0.08 5.93 -5.32
CA THR A 71 0.88 6.63 -6.32
C THR A 71 2.20 7.06 -5.69
N LEU A 72 3.30 6.83 -6.40
CA LEU A 72 4.62 7.25 -5.97
C LEU A 72 4.78 8.76 -6.19
N ARG A 73 5.36 9.46 -5.23
CA ARG A 73 5.73 10.87 -5.35
C ARG A 73 7.22 11.02 -5.63
#